data_AF-R1CG48-F1
#
_entry.id   AF-R1CG48-F1
#
_cell.length_a   1.000
_cell.length_b   1.000
_cell.length_c   1.000
_cell.angle_alpha   90.00
_cell.angle_beta   90.00
_cell.angle_gamma   90.00
#
_symmetry.space_group_name_H-M   'P 1'
#
loop_
_entity.id
_entity.type
_entity.pdbx_description
1 polymer ?
#
loop_
_entity_poly.entity_id
_entity_poly.type
_entity_poly.pdbx_seq_one_letter_code
_entity_poly.pdbx_strand_id
1 'polypeptide(L)'
;MLRSVWSAPHVAAAAASLHRGRIEYQRGRHFELLAREPGSERPDLPIWVSSPHAIEYEPAAGPVVKHEVPGVRGAFVLSNVLSLRESEQLLRMSEAMGYTEDAPVSLGRRIRRNSNCVWIADDSVWLPVWRRIAPHLPPEAGGGRPAGLNQRWRLYRYGESDVFRLHTDGSWPGSAAGDGRVTRDAYGDRWSQMTLLLYLDDDYDGGETSFVVSEEGLPASAHAPGARVRSVRVARGSALLFYHGEHPLSMLHEGSLVSRGVKTIVRSDVLYTLLGRTLPDGDSAALPLEQPPRDELR
;
A
#
# COMPACT_ATOMS: atom_id res chain seq x y z
N MET A 1 -16.63 -19.26 -9.75
CA MET A 1 -15.23 -19.07 -10.17
C MET A 1 -14.34 -20.02 -9.41
N LEU A 2 -13.36 -20.66 -10.07
CA LEU A 2 -12.37 -21.52 -9.40
C LEU A 2 -11.44 -20.63 -8.55
N ARG A 3 -11.30 -20.94 -7.26
CA ARG A 3 -10.39 -20.23 -6.34
C ARG A 3 -9.19 -21.11 -6.00
N SER A 4 -7.99 -20.53 -6.00
CA SER A 4 -6.77 -21.19 -5.52
C SER A 4 -5.98 -20.23 -4.64
N VAL A 5 -5.36 -20.74 -3.58
CA VAL A 5 -4.49 -19.97 -2.69
C VAL A 5 -3.04 -20.39 -2.92
N TRP A 6 -2.16 -19.42 -3.13
CA TRP A 6 -0.72 -19.61 -3.15
C TRP A 6 -0.10 -18.84 -1.99
N SER A 7 0.80 -19.50 -1.26
CA SER A 7 1.58 -18.88 -0.19
C SER A 7 2.97 -18.55 -0.73
N ALA A 8 3.38 -17.28 -0.61
CA ALA A 8 4.71 -16.88 -1.00
C ALA A 8 5.75 -17.60 -0.12
N PRO A 9 6.89 -18.04 -0.68
CA PRO A 9 7.97 -18.63 0.11
C PRO A 9 8.43 -17.67 1.21
N HIS A 10 8.41 -18.17 2.45
CA HIS A 10 8.95 -17.46 3.59
C HIS A 10 10.48 -17.55 3.54
N VAL A 11 11.15 -16.41 3.50
CA VAL A 11 12.61 -16.36 3.70
C VAL A 11 12.83 -16.34 5.20
N ALA A 12 13.49 -17.35 5.75
CA ALA A 12 13.83 -17.38 7.16
C ALA A 12 14.69 -16.15 7.49
N ALA A 13 14.11 -15.17 8.17
CA ALA A 13 14.88 -14.06 8.71
C ALA A 13 15.87 -14.64 9.72
N ALA A 14 17.14 -14.24 9.65
CA ALA A 14 18.04 -14.44 10.78
C ALA A 14 17.35 -13.82 12.00
N ALA A 15 17.22 -14.58 13.09
CA ALA A 15 16.57 -14.11 14.31
C ALA A 15 17.29 -12.85 14.80
N ALA A 16 16.76 -11.68 14.44
CA ALA A 16 17.23 -10.43 15.00
C ALA A 16 16.99 -10.50 16.50
N SER A 17 17.98 -10.09 17.27
CA SER A 17 17.93 -10.11 18.74
C SER A 17 16.64 -9.42 19.18
N LEU A 18 15.73 -10.19 19.78
CA LEU A 18 14.53 -9.66 20.43
C LEU A 18 15.00 -8.77 21.58
N HIS A 19 15.25 -7.50 21.30
CA HIS A 19 15.47 -6.52 22.35
C HIS A 19 14.13 -6.37 23.09
N ARG A 20 14.10 -6.83 24.35
CA ARG A 20 12.89 -6.95 25.18
C ARG A 20 12.35 -5.61 25.71
N GLY A 21 12.61 -4.51 25.01
CA GLY A 21 12.05 -3.20 25.34
C GLY A 21 10.70 -3.02 24.66
N ARG A 22 9.65 -2.69 25.43
CA ARG A 22 8.35 -2.33 24.86
C ARG A 22 8.53 -1.01 24.09
N ILE A 23 8.35 -1.04 22.77
CA ILE A 23 8.43 0.16 21.94
C ILE A 23 7.14 0.96 22.15
N GLU A 24 7.26 2.14 22.77
CA GLU A 24 6.14 3.03 23.02
C GLU A 24 6.24 4.30 22.17
N TYR A 25 5.28 4.46 21.26
CA TYR A 25 5.16 5.64 20.42
C TYR A 25 4.24 6.67 21.04
N GLN A 26 4.63 7.93 20.91
CA GLN A 26 3.96 9.07 21.52
C GLN A 26 3.91 10.23 20.54
N ARG A 27 2.73 10.86 20.45
CA ARG A 27 2.56 12.15 19.78
C ARG A 27 3.42 13.22 20.46
N GLY A 28 3.97 14.17 19.71
CA GLY A 28 4.92 15.15 20.27
C GLY A 28 6.38 14.74 20.15
N ARG A 29 6.64 13.44 20.04
CA ARG A 29 7.99 12.88 19.99
C ARG A 29 8.28 12.09 18.72
N HIS A 30 7.34 11.25 18.30
CA HIS A 30 7.55 10.33 17.18
C HIS A 30 6.64 10.64 15.99
N PHE A 31 5.52 11.30 16.23
CA PHE A 31 4.60 11.73 15.18
C PHE A 31 3.78 12.93 15.65
N GLU A 32 3.19 13.63 14.68
CA GLU A 32 2.31 14.77 14.90
C GLU A 32 1.08 14.72 14.01
N LEU A 33 0.01 15.41 14.45
CA LEU A 33 -1.14 15.64 13.58
C LEU A 33 -0.75 16.69 12.54
N LEU A 34 -0.73 16.31 11.27
CA LEU A 34 -0.39 17.22 10.17
C LEU A 34 -1.62 17.96 9.66
N ALA A 35 -2.70 17.23 9.41
CA ALA A 35 -3.91 17.78 8.83
C ALA A 35 -5.15 16.95 9.21
N ARG A 36 -6.32 17.47 8.86
CA ARG A 36 -7.56 16.71 8.82
C ARG A 36 -8.16 16.82 7.43
N GLU A 37 -8.64 15.71 6.89
CA GLU A 37 -9.33 15.67 5.61
C GLU A 37 -10.70 15.00 5.76
N PRO A 38 -11.67 15.33 4.89
CA PRO A 38 -12.90 14.58 4.79
C PRO A 38 -12.66 13.12 4.40
N GLY A 39 -13.27 12.21 5.16
CA GLY A 39 -13.47 10.82 4.84
C GLY A 39 -14.75 10.56 4.03
N SER A 40 -15.15 9.29 3.93
CA SER A 40 -16.44 8.92 3.35
C SER A 40 -17.62 9.32 4.25
N GLU A 41 -17.42 9.27 5.56
CA GLU A 41 -18.49 9.47 6.56
C GLU A 41 -18.24 10.67 7.47
N ARG A 42 -16.98 10.89 7.86
CA ARG A 42 -16.56 11.95 8.78
C ARG A 42 -15.84 13.08 8.04
N PRO A 43 -16.02 14.35 8.43
CA PRO A 43 -15.33 15.46 7.79
C PRO A 43 -13.87 15.66 8.27
N ASP A 44 -13.41 14.91 9.27
CA ASP A 44 -12.27 15.30 10.12
C ASP A 44 -11.20 14.21 10.33
N LEU A 45 -11.00 13.31 9.36
CA LEU A 45 -10.06 12.20 9.49
C LEU A 45 -8.62 12.71 9.68
N PRO A 46 -7.92 12.27 10.74
CA PRO A 46 -6.58 12.72 11.01
C PRO A 46 -5.60 12.16 9.97
N ILE A 47 -4.69 13.03 9.56
CA ILE A 47 -3.50 12.65 8.80
C ILE A 47 -2.31 12.96 9.68
N TRP A 48 -1.57 11.91 10.02
CA TRP A 48 -0.39 12.01 10.85
C TRP A 48 0.85 12.21 9.99
N VAL A 49 1.91 12.75 10.57
CA VAL A 49 3.25 12.79 9.99
C VAL A 49 4.23 12.23 11.01
N SER A 50 5.17 11.39 10.58
CA SER A 50 6.22 10.89 11.47
C SER A 50 7.32 11.93 11.66
N SER A 51 7.89 11.96 12.86
CA SER A 51 9.16 12.63 13.10
C SER A 51 10.30 11.90 12.38
N PRO A 52 11.39 12.60 12.00
CA PRO A 52 12.57 11.95 11.46
C PRO A 52 13.11 10.88 12.40
N HIS A 53 13.52 9.76 11.82
CA HIS A 53 14.06 8.57 12.47
C HIS A 53 13.14 7.93 13.52
N ALA A 54 11.82 8.11 13.39
CA ALA A 54 10.85 7.45 14.27
C ALA A 54 10.85 5.92 14.14
N ILE A 55 11.36 5.36 13.02
CA ILE A 55 11.53 3.92 12.82
C ILE A 55 13.02 3.61 12.73
N GLU A 56 13.48 2.67 13.53
CA GLU A 56 14.85 2.17 13.49
C GLU A 56 14.96 0.98 12.55
N TYR A 57 15.52 1.21 11.36
CA TYR A 57 15.81 0.14 10.41
C TYR A 57 17.12 -0.57 10.74
N GLU A 58 17.09 -1.89 10.63
CA GLU A 58 18.24 -2.76 10.83
C GLU A 58 18.95 -2.99 9.49
N PRO A 59 20.26 -3.33 9.52
CA PRO A 59 20.90 -3.93 8.35
C PRO A 59 20.09 -5.12 7.86
N ALA A 60 19.94 -5.27 6.54
CA ALA A 60 19.15 -6.34 5.97
C ALA A 60 19.68 -7.70 6.44
N ALA A 61 18.82 -8.51 7.06
CA ALA A 61 19.16 -9.85 7.56
C ALA A 61 19.47 -10.86 6.44
N GLY A 62 19.25 -10.47 5.18
CA GLY A 62 19.47 -11.26 3.97
C GLY A 62 19.00 -10.48 2.74
N PRO A 63 19.13 -11.05 1.54
CA PRO A 63 18.63 -10.41 0.32
C PRO A 63 17.09 -10.37 0.31
N VAL A 64 16.54 -9.35 -0.36
CA VAL A 64 15.14 -9.36 -0.80
C VAL A 64 15.02 -10.36 -1.95
N VAL A 65 14.00 -11.23 -1.88
CA VAL A 65 13.77 -12.26 -2.90
C VAL A 65 12.43 -12.00 -3.58
N LYS A 66 12.46 -11.93 -4.91
CA LYS A 66 11.27 -11.73 -5.74
C LYS A 66 10.63 -13.06 -6.11
N HIS A 67 9.32 -13.16 -5.93
CA HIS A 67 8.50 -14.30 -6.31
C HIS A 67 7.32 -13.82 -7.15
N GLU A 68 7.28 -14.22 -8.42
CA GLU A 68 6.10 -13.97 -9.27
C GLU A 68 4.88 -14.70 -8.70
N VAL A 69 3.72 -14.05 -8.68
CA VAL A 69 2.47 -14.68 -8.23
C VAL A 69 1.97 -15.64 -9.31
N PRO A 70 1.86 -16.95 -9.04
CA PRO A 70 1.46 -17.93 -10.06
C PRO A 70 0.08 -17.63 -10.64
N GLY A 71 0.02 -17.46 -11.96
CA GLY A 71 -1.21 -17.21 -12.70
C GLY A 71 -1.79 -15.80 -12.51
N VAL A 72 -0.99 -14.83 -12.05
CA VAL A 72 -1.39 -13.41 -11.91
C VAL A 72 -0.30 -12.54 -12.54
N ARG A 73 -0.46 -12.20 -13.82
CA ARG A 73 0.58 -11.52 -14.60
C ARG A 73 0.84 -10.10 -14.09
N GLY A 74 2.09 -9.79 -13.77
CA GLY A 74 2.48 -8.47 -13.29
C GLY A 74 2.25 -8.25 -11.79
N ALA A 75 1.86 -9.30 -11.05
CA ALA A 75 1.87 -9.30 -9.59
C ALA A 75 3.01 -10.16 -9.05
N PHE A 76 3.73 -9.65 -8.05
CA PHE A 76 4.84 -10.35 -7.41
C PHE A 76 4.94 -10.02 -5.93
N VAL A 77 5.49 -10.97 -5.17
CA VAL A 77 5.84 -10.78 -3.76
C VAL A 77 7.34 -10.56 -3.64
N LEU A 78 7.73 -9.57 -2.84
CA LEU A 78 9.10 -9.38 -2.37
C LEU A 78 9.16 -9.86 -0.91
N SER A 79 9.85 -10.98 -0.69
CA SER A 79 10.09 -11.51 0.64
C SER A 79 11.28 -10.82 1.30
N ASN A 80 11.28 -10.76 2.64
CA ASN A 80 12.37 -10.18 3.45
C ASN A 80 12.61 -8.67 3.20
N VAL A 81 11.52 -7.90 3.01
CA VAL A 81 11.58 -6.44 2.83
C VAL A 81 11.77 -5.73 4.17
N LEU A 82 11.11 -6.22 5.22
CA LEU A 82 11.23 -5.73 6.60
C LEU A 82 11.67 -6.87 7.52
N SER A 83 12.45 -6.53 8.56
CA SER A 83 12.65 -7.42 9.69
C SER A 83 11.39 -7.50 10.55
N LEU A 84 11.30 -8.53 11.41
CA LEU A 84 10.19 -8.64 12.36
C LEU A 84 10.10 -7.42 13.28
N ARG A 85 11.24 -6.86 13.70
CA ARG A 85 11.32 -5.67 14.55
C ARG A 85 10.82 -4.42 13.81
N GLU A 86 11.19 -4.25 12.55
CA GLU A 86 10.72 -3.14 11.72
C GLU A 86 9.21 -3.24 11.47
N SER A 87 8.68 -4.44 11.20
CA SER A 87 7.23 -4.65 11.11
C SER A 87 6.52 -4.32 12.42
N GLU A 88 7.09 -4.70 13.57
CA GLU A 88 6.51 -4.38 14.89
C GLU A 88 6.52 -2.87 15.14
N GLN A 89 7.62 -2.18 14.82
CA GLN A 89 7.72 -0.73 14.97
C GLN A 89 6.64 0.00 14.17
N LEU A 90 6.44 -0.36 12.90
CA LEU A 90 5.39 0.24 12.05
C LEU A 90 3.99 -0.04 12.61
N LEU A 91 3.73 -1.27 13.06
CA LEU A 91 2.45 -1.66 13.66
C LEU A 91 2.19 -0.84 14.93
N ARG A 92 3.13 -0.81 15.87
CA ARG A 92 3.01 -0.06 17.14
C ARG A 92 2.86 1.43 16.92
N MET A 93 3.56 2.00 15.94
CA MET A 93 3.46 3.42 15.63
C MET A 93 2.05 3.77 15.12
N SER A 94 1.48 2.93 14.26
CA SER A 94 0.10 3.10 13.79
C SER A 94 -0.96 2.89 14.86
N GLU A 95 -0.71 2.01 15.84
CA GLU A 95 -1.56 1.85 17.01
C GLU A 95 -1.63 3.14 17.84
N ALA A 96 -0.47 3.76 18.07
CA ALA A 96 -0.38 5.02 18.80
C ALA A 96 -1.02 6.20 18.04
N MET A 97 -0.95 6.20 16.70
CA MET A 97 -1.67 7.16 15.85
C MET A 97 -3.19 6.98 15.91
N GLY A 98 -3.65 5.75 16.15
CA GLY A 98 -5.06 5.40 16.25
C GLY A 98 -5.71 5.11 14.90
N TYR A 99 -6.63 4.14 14.92
CA TYR A 99 -7.40 3.71 13.76
C TYR A 99 -8.82 4.27 13.78
N THR A 100 -9.35 4.53 12.59
CA THR A 100 -10.75 4.95 12.36
C THR A 100 -11.39 4.01 11.35
N GLU A 101 -12.68 3.71 11.48
CA GLU A 101 -13.39 2.84 10.53
C GLU A 101 -13.54 3.50 9.14
N ASP A 102 -13.51 4.84 9.11
CA ASP A 102 -13.62 5.66 7.91
C ASP A 102 -12.25 5.89 7.23
N ALA A 103 -12.26 6.14 5.93
CA ALA A 103 -11.07 6.35 5.11
C ALA A 103 -11.31 7.46 4.06
N PRO A 104 -10.26 8.22 3.68
CA PRO A 104 -10.36 9.27 2.65
C PRO A 104 -10.33 8.66 1.24
N VAL A 105 -11.28 7.79 0.97
CA VAL A 105 -11.56 7.17 -0.34
C VAL A 105 -13.05 7.33 -0.61
N SER A 106 -13.49 7.13 -1.86
CA SER A 106 -14.92 7.15 -2.22
C SER A 106 -15.67 5.86 -1.85
N LEU A 107 -14.98 4.84 -1.34
CA LEU A 107 -15.53 3.53 -1.05
C LEU A 107 -16.00 3.44 0.41
N GLY A 108 -17.31 3.52 0.63
CA GLY A 108 -17.92 3.43 1.97
C GLY A 108 -17.90 2.03 2.60
N ARG A 109 -18.40 1.94 3.85
CA ARG A 109 -18.38 0.74 4.72
C ARG A 109 -18.98 -0.54 4.13
N ARG A 110 -19.85 -0.44 3.12
CA ARG A 110 -20.42 -1.60 2.41
C ARG A 110 -19.37 -2.36 1.59
N ILE A 111 -18.35 -1.67 1.11
CA ILE A 111 -17.27 -2.19 0.26
C ILE A 111 -16.05 -2.53 1.12
N ARG A 112 -15.71 -1.66 2.08
CA ARG A 112 -14.51 -1.77 2.91
C ARG A 112 -14.89 -1.72 4.38
N ARG A 113 -14.65 -2.81 5.12
CA ARG A 113 -14.98 -2.88 6.56
C ARG A 113 -13.80 -2.65 7.49
N ASN A 114 -12.58 -2.71 6.97
CA ASN A 114 -11.39 -2.53 7.79
C ASN A 114 -11.31 -1.13 8.39
N SER A 115 -10.48 -0.98 9.42
CA SER A 115 -10.09 0.33 9.93
C SER A 115 -8.86 0.87 9.18
N ASN A 116 -8.67 2.19 9.23
CA ASN A 116 -7.65 2.93 8.51
C ASN A 116 -6.93 3.93 9.45
N CYS A 117 -5.65 4.12 9.20
CA CYS A 117 -4.83 5.21 9.73
C CYS A 117 -4.04 5.82 8.58
N VAL A 118 -4.07 7.14 8.41
CA VAL A 118 -3.34 7.83 7.34
C VAL A 118 -2.12 8.51 7.91
N TRP A 119 -0.97 8.24 7.29
CA TRP A 119 0.33 8.67 7.76
C TRP A 119 1.16 9.17 6.56
N ILE A 120 1.64 10.41 6.60
CA ILE A 120 2.72 10.87 5.74
C ILE A 120 4.05 10.43 6.34
N ALA A 121 4.66 9.41 5.73
CA ALA A 121 5.94 8.86 6.12
C ALA A 121 7.07 9.84 5.81
N ASP A 122 7.88 10.14 6.81
CA ASP A 122 9.11 10.91 6.67
C ASP A 122 10.12 10.17 5.79
N ASP A 123 11.09 10.89 5.21
CA ASP A 123 12.15 10.33 4.37
C ASP A 123 12.92 9.20 5.07
N SER A 124 13.21 9.34 6.36
CA SER A 124 13.84 8.29 7.15
C SER A 124 12.98 7.01 7.28
N VAL A 125 11.67 7.10 7.04
CA VAL A 125 10.72 5.99 7.14
C VAL A 125 10.52 5.31 5.79
N TRP A 126 10.21 6.05 4.72
CA TRP A 126 9.88 5.42 3.44
C TRP A 126 11.13 5.05 2.61
N LEU A 127 12.22 5.82 2.73
CA LEU A 127 13.40 5.64 1.89
C LEU A 127 14.13 4.30 2.13
N PRO A 128 14.25 3.78 3.37
CA PRO A 128 14.82 2.45 3.59
C PRO A 128 14.02 1.34 2.90
N VAL A 129 12.68 1.39 2.96
CA VAL A 129 11.81 0.44 2.24
C VAL A 129 12.01 0.56 0.74
N TRP A 130 12.00 1.79 0.20
CA TRP A 130 12.25 2.06 -1.21
C TRP A 130 13.58 1.45 -1.69
N ARG A 131 14.68 1.70 -0.96
CA ARG A 131 16.01 1.19 -1.30
C ARG A 131 16.04 -0.34 -1.40
N ARG A 132 15.27 -1.03 -0.57
CA ARG A 132 15.19 -2.50 -0.56
C ARG A 132 14.36 -3.04 -1.74
N ILE A 133 13.30 -2.36 -2.15
CA ILE A 133 12.40 -2.86 -3.20
C ILE A 133 12.78 -2.40 -4.62
N ALA A 134 13.39 -1.21 -4.75
CA ALA A 134 13.63 -0.55 -6.03
C ALA A 134 14.38 -1.43 -7.06
N PRO A 135 15.40 -2.22 -6.68
CA PRO A 135 16.11 -3.11 -7.61
C PRO A 135 15.23 -4.20 -8.25
N HIS A 136 14.05 -4.48 -7.68
CA HIS A 136 13.17 -5.56 -8.12
C HIS A 136 11.95 -5.07 -8.91
N LEU A 137 11.76 -3.75 -8.99
CA LEU A 137 10.65 -3.12 -9.69
C LEU A 137 10.81 -3.25 -11.20
N PRO A 138 9.70 -3.28 -11.96
CA PRO A 138 9.74 -3.07 -13.40
C PRO A 138 10.53 -1.79 -13.73
N PRO A 139 11.47 -1.84 -14.70
CA PRO A 139 12.28 -0.67 -15.05
C PRO A 139 11.44 0.46 -15.66
N GLU A 140 10.24 0.12 -16.15
CA GLU A 140 9.30 1.05 -16.75
C GLU A 140 7.85 0.67 -16.42
N ALA A 141 7.01 1.68 -16.20
CA ALA A 141 5.55 1.57 -16.14
C ALA A 141 4.93 2.92 -16.49
N GLY A 142 3.80 2.92 -17.20
CA GLY A 142 3.14 4.16 -17.64
C GLY A 142 4.03 5.06 -18.51
N GLY A 143 5.00 4.46 -19.22
CA GLY A 143 6.02 5.16 -19.99
C GLY A 143 7.16 5.74 -19.15
N GLY A 144 7.14 5.66 -17.82
CA GLY A 144 8.14 6.28 -16.93
C GLY A 144 9.03 5.31 -16.20
N ARG A 145 10.04 5.83 -15.48
CA ARG A 145 10.91 5.03 -14.60
C ARG A 145 10.46 5.12 -13.14
N PRO A 146 10.72 4.08 -12.32
CA PRO A 146 10.46 4.12 -10.88
C PRO A 146 11.14 5.33 -10.22
N ALA A 147 10.38 6.07 -9.41
CA ALA A 147 10.76 7.40 -8.89
C ALA A 147 10.56 7.54 -7.36
N GLY A 148 10.24 6.47 -6.65
CA GLY A 148 10.07 6.46 -5.20
C GLY A 148 8.76 5.81 -4.74
N LEU A 149 8.50 5.91 -3.45
CA LEU A 149 7.22 5.56 -2.85
C LEU A 149 6.42 6.81 -2.54
N ASN A 150 5.10 6.70 -2.63
CA ASN A 150 4.22 7.75 -2.13
C ASN A 150 4.37 7.84 -0.60
N GLN A 151 4.71 9.02 -0.08
CA GLN A 151 4.88 9.22 1.36
C GLN A 151 3.54 9.05 2.10
N ARG A 152 2.40 9.21 1.41
CA ARG A 152 1.09 8.96 2.00
C ARG A 152 0.79 7.47 2.15
N TRP A 153 1.15 6.94 3.30
CA TRP A 153 0.87 5.58 3.72
C TRP A 153 -0.54 5.49 4.31
N ARG A 154 -1.22 4.39 4.00
CA ARG A 154 -2.52 4.03 4.57
C ARG A 154 -2.37 2.70 5.27
N LEU A 155 -2.49 2.70 6.58
CA LEU A 155 -2.44 1.47 7.35
C LEU A 155 -3.84 0.92 7.51
N TYR A 156 -4.02 -0.31 7.05
CA TYR A 156 -5.29 -1.00 7.09
C TYR A 156 -5.23 -2.12 8.13
N ARG A 157 -6.23 -2.12 9.01
CA ARG A 157 -6.41 -3.15 10.05
C ARG A 157 -7.74 -3.85 9.82
N TYR A 158 -7.68 -5.16 9.59
CA TYR A 158 -8.81 -6.04 9.36
C TYR A 158 -8.96 -6.95 10.59
N GLY A 159 -10.07 -6.80 11.31
CA GLY A 159 -10.47 -7.77 12.33
C GLY A 159 -11.24 -8.95 11.72
N GLU A 160 -11.68 -9.86 12.57
CA GLU A 160 -12.55 -10.96 12.13
C GLU A 160 -13.81 -10.43 11.44
N SER A 161 -14.20 -11.07 10.34
CA SER A 161 -15.29 -10.69 9.44
C SER A 161 -15.08 -9.40 8.62
N ASP A 162 -13.94 -8.72 8.76
CA ASP A 162 -13.60 -7.61 7.86
C ASP A 162 -13.20 -8.12 6.48
N VAL A 163 -13.56 -7.33 5.47
CA VAL A 163 -13.30 -7.58 4.06
C VAL A 163 -13.10 -6.24 3.35
N PHE A 164 -12.29 -6.22 2.31
CA PHE A 164 -12.31 -5.17 1.29
C PHE A 164 -12.71 -5.82 -0.02
N ARG A 165 -13.99 -5.65 -0.39
CA ARG A 165 -14.59 -6.28 -1.57
C ARG A 165 -13.89 -5.87 -2.85
N LEU A 166 -14.16 -6.62 -3.92
CA LEU A 166 -13.59 -6.41 -5.25
C LEU A 166 -13.60 -4.95 -5.70
N HIS A 167 -12.42 -4.44 -6.05
CA HIS A 167 -12.18 -3.09 -6.54
C HIS A 167 -10.93 -3.06 -7.43
N THR A 168 -10.73 -1.94 -8.12
CA THR A 168 -9.44 -1.57 -8.70
C THR A 168 -8.87 -0.39 -7.91
N ASP A 169 -7.55 -0.30 -7.90
CA ASP A 169 -6.85 0.85 -7.30
C ASP A 169 -6.67 1.94 -8.36
N GLY A 170 -6.88 3.21 -7.96
CA GLY A 170 -6.64 4.36 -8.83
C GLY A 170 -5.18 4.84 -8.79
N SER A 171 -4.76 5.57 -9.82
CA SER A 171 -3.48 6.27 -9.86
C SER A 171 -3.56 7.63 -9.17
N TRP A 172 -2.50 8.00 -8.45
CA TRP A 172 -2.40 9.24 -7.69
C TRP A 172 -1.03 9.90 -7.87
N PRO A 173 -0.95 11.24 -7.85
CA PRO A 173 0.33 11.93 -7.79
C PRO A 173 1.06 11.63 -6.46
N GLY A 174 2.38 11.83 -6.46
CA GLY A 174 3.20 11.64 -5.26
C GLY A 174 2.88 12.68 -4.20
N SER A 175 2.39 12.24 -3.04
CA SER A 175 2.08 13.13 -1.92
C SER A 175 3.27 13.22 -0.95
N ALA A 176 3.40 14.37 -0.29
CA ALA A 176 4.39 14.62 0.76
C ALA A 176 3.87 15.63 1.78
N ALA A 177 4.58 15.76 2.91
CA ALA A 177 4.35 16.84 3.86
C ALA A 177 5.21 18.05 3.47
N GLY A 178 4.66 19.25 3.57
CA GLY A 178 5.38 20.51 3.37
C GLY A 178 4.62 21.67 3.98
N ASP A 179 5.30 22.65 4.57
CA ASP A 179 4.70 23.83 5.22
C ASP A 179 3.54 23.51 6.17
N GLY A 180 3.66 22.45 6.97
CA GLY A 180 2.63 22.04 7.93
C GLY A 180 1.32 21.53 7.31
N ARG A 181 1.32 21.16 6.03
CA ARG A 181 0.17 20.60 5.30
C ARG A 181 0.55 19.40 4.45
N VAL A 182 -0.47 18.71 3.95
CA VAL A 182 -0.31 17.65 2.96
C VAL A 182 -0.35 18.26 1.56
N THR A 183 0.72 18.08 0.79
CA THR A 183 0.73 18.41 -0.63
C THR A 183 0.44 17.13 -1.42
N ARG A 184 -0.71 17.09 -2.12
CA ARG A 184 -1.16 15.88 -2.83
C ARG A 184 -0.30 15.55 -4.05
N ASP A 185 0.09 16.57 -4.81
CA ASP A 185 1.07 16.49 -5.90
C ASP A 185 2.30 17.30 -5.52
N ALA A 186 3.20 16.68 -4.77
CA ALA A 186 4.40 17.31 -4.23
C ALA A 186 5.55 17.39 -5.24
N TYR A 187 5.45 16.68 -6.37
CA TYR A 187 6.54 16.55 -7.33
C TYR A 187 6.20 17.10 -8.72
N GLY A 188 4.93 17.07 -9.14
CA GLY A 188 4.47 17.56 -10.44
C GLY A 188 4.86 16.70 -11.64
N ASP A 189 5.72 15.68 -11.43
CA ASP A 189 6.40 14.91 -12.47
C ASP A 189 6.21 13.38 -12.35
N ARG A 190 5.47 12.87 -11.35
CA ARG A 190 5.36 11.42 -11.10
C ARG A 190 4.01 11.00 -10.54
N TRP A 191 3.56 9.82 -10.95
CA TRP A 191 2.27 9.23 -10.60
C TRP A 191 2.42 7.77 -10.24
N SER A 192 1.52 7.26 -9.39
CA SER A 192 1.53 5.86 -9.02
C SER A 192 1.10 4.95 -10.16
N GLN A 193 1.82 3.85 -10.34
CA GLN A 193 1.51 2.80 -11.32
C GLN A 193 1.35 1.42 -10.70
N MET A 194 1.82 1.24 -9.46
CA MET A 194 1.71 -0.02 -8.74
C MET A 194 1.32 0.19 -7.29
N THR A 195 0.47 -0.69 -6.79
CA THR A 195 0.14 -0.77 -5.37
C THR A 195 1.27 -1.52 -4.66
N LEU A 196 1.69 -1.02 -3.51
CA LEU A 196 2.58 -1.71 -2.58
C LEU A 196 1.79 -2.04 -1.30
N LEU A 197 1.62 -3.33 -1.01
CA LEU A 197 1.06 -3.81 0.26
C LEU A 197 2.16 -4.46 1.11
N LEU A 198 2.63 -3.77 2.14
CA LEU A 198 3.57 -4.32 3.13
C LEU A 198 2.79 -5.02 4.25
N TYR A 199 3.10 -6.28 4.51
CA TYR A 199 2.42 -7.09 5.51
C TYR A 199 3.14 -6.95 6.86
N LEU A 200 2.42 -6.49 7.89
CA LEU A 200 2.99 -6.25 9.23
C LEU A 200 2.69 -7.38 10.22
N ASP A 201 1.77 -8.26 9.87
CA ASP A 201 1.38 -9.46 10.61
C ASP A 201 1.06 -10.59 9.61
N ASP A 202 1.07 -11.83 10.07
CA ASP A 202 0.70 -13.04 9.32
C ASP A 202 0.03 -14.13 10.19
N ASP A 203 -0.23 -13.88 11.47
CA ASP A 203 -0.98 -14.78 12.35
C ASP A 203 -2.50 -14.57 12.25
N TYR A 204 -3.03 -14.84 11.06
CA TYR A 204 -4.47 -14.76 10.77
C TYR A 204 -4.89 -15.79 9.71
N ASP A 205 -6.18 -16.16 9.70
CA ASP A 205 -6.78 -17.00 8.65
C ASP A 205 -7.66 -16.19 7.72
N GLY A 206 -7.74 -16.63 6.46
CA GLY A 206 -8.34 -15.85 5.39
C GLY A 206 -7.50 -14.59 5.14
N GLY A 207 -8.16 -13.49 4.78
CA GLY A 207 -7.47 -12.21 4.61
C GLY A 207 -6.52 -12.15 3.42
N GLU A 208 -6.51 -13.13 2.51
CA GLU A 208 -5.63 -13.12 1.34
C GLU A 208 -5.95 -11.92 0.42
N THR A 209 -4.93 -11.40 -0.27
CA THR A 209 -5.21 -10.55 -1.42
C THR A 209 -5.58 -11.46 -2.59
N SER A 210 -6.77 -11.29 -3.14
CA SER A 210 -7.30 -12.15 -4.20
C SER A 210 -7.55 -11.37 -5.47
N PHE A 211 -7.05 -11.88 -6.59
CA PHE A 211 -7.15 -11.29 -7.92
C PHE A 211 -8.14 -12.06 -8.77
N VAL A 212 -8.97 -11.34 -9.54
CA VAL A 212 -9.82 -11.92 -10.58
C VAL A 212 -9.07 -11.87 -11.90
N VAL A 213 -8.83 -13.04 -12.48
CA VAL A 213 -8.00 -13.19 -13.68
C VAL A 213 -8.63 -14.12 -14.71
N SER A 214 -8.22 -13.99 -15.97
CA SER A 214 -8.49 -14.97 -17.03
C SER A 214 -7.70 -16.27 -16.80
N GLU A 215 -7.89 -17.25 -17.68
CA GLU A 215 -7.10 -18.48 -17.66
C GLU A 215 -5.60 -18.22 -17.87
N GLU A 216 -5.25 -17.21 -18.66
CA GLU A 216 -3.89 -16.78 -18.97
C GLU A 216 -3.27 -15.87 -17.90
N GLY A 217 -4.01 -15.60 -16.82
CA GLY A 217 -3.58 -14.74 -15.71
C GLY A 217 -3.64 -13.24 -15.99
N LEU A 218 -4.44 -12.82 -16.97
CA LEU A 218 -4.68 -11.41 -17.32
C LEU A 218 -5.87 -10.85 -16.51
N PRO A 219 -6.01 -9.52 -16.37
CA PRO A 219 -7.20 -8.94 -15.74
C PRO A 219 -8.50 -9.43 -16.37
N ALA A 220 -9.49 -9.76 -15.55
CA ALA A 220 -10.81 -10.19 -16.01
C ALA A 220 -11.94 -9.60 -15.17
N SER A 221 -13.12 -9.45 -15.77
CA SER A 221 -14.34 -9.17 -15.04
C SER A 221 -14.75 -10.38 -14.20
N ALA A 222 -15.34 -10.14 -13.02
CA ALA A 222 -15.86 -11.18 -12.12
C ALA A 222 -16.90 -12.10 -12.77
N HIS A 223 -17.60 -11.63 -13.81
CA HIS A 223 -18.64 -12.42 -14.49
C HIS A 223 -18.18 -12.98 -15.84
N ALA A 224 -16.92 -12.78 -16.22
CA ALA A 224 -16.40 -13.29 -17.49
C ALA A 224 -16.36 -14.84 -17.49
N PRO A 225 -16.77 -15.50 -18.60
CA PRO A 225 -16.58 -16.94 -18.74
C PRO A 225 -15.11 -17.32 -18.55
N GLY A 226 -14.86 -18.35 -17.74
CA GLY A 226 -13.49 -18.80 -17.44
C GLY A 226 -12.72 -17.97 -16.40
N ALA A 227 -13.34 -16.92 -15.81
CA ALA A 227 -12.72 -16.14 -14.75
C ALA A 227 -12.33 -17.03 -13.54
N ARG A 228 -11.12 -16.80 -13.03
CA ARG A 228 -10.51 -17.50 -11.90
C ARG A 228 -10.16 -16.52 -10.81
N VAL A 229 -10.17 -17.00 -9.57
CA VAL A 229 -9.68 -16.23 -8.43
C VAL A 229 -8.34 -16.81 -7.97
N ARG A 230 -7.33 -15.96 -7.95
CA ARG A 230 -5.98 -16.28 -7.46
C ARG A 230 -5.72 -15.51 -6.18
N SER A 231 -5.67 -16.23 -5.07
CA SER A 231 -5.44 -15.67 -3.74
C SER A 231 -3.97 -15.81 -3.36
N VAL A 232 -3.43 -14.77 -2.75
CA VAL A 232 -2.03 -14.70 -2.30
C VAL A 232 -1.99 -14.53 -0.80
N ARG A 233 -1.35 -15.49 -0.12
CA ARG A 233 -0.95 -15.37 1.28
C ARG A 233 0.49 -14.86 1.33
N VAL A 234 0.69 -13.79 2.09
CA VAL A 234 1.97 -13.08 2.19
C VAL A 234 2.40 -13.09 3.66
N ALA A 235 3.65 -13.45 3.91
CA ALA A 235 4.23 -13.47 5.24
C ALA A 235 4.51 -12.05 5.75
N ARG A 236 4.59 -11.92 7.07
CA ARG A 236 5.01 -10.70 7.75
C ARG A 236 6.38 -10.24 7.23
N GLY A 237 6.55 -8.93 7.10
CA GLY A 237 7.75 -8.29 6.59
C GLY A 237 7.95 -8.44 5.08
N SER A 238 7.01 -9.05 4.36
CA SER A 238 7.03 -9.15 2.91
C SER A 238 6.10 -8.12 2.27
N ALA A 239 6.30 -7.85 0.98
CA ALA A 239 5.52 -6.90 0.21
C ALA A 239 4.85 -7.57 -0.98
N LEU A 240 3.57 -7.34 -1.22
CA LEU A 240 2.89 -7.67 -2.48
C LEU A 240 2.81 -6.43 -3.35
N LEU A 241 3.24 -6.56 -4.60
CA LEU A 241 3.18 -5.50 -5.60
C LEU A 241 2.37 -5.97 -6.81
N PHE A 242 1.54 -5.08 -7.34
CA PHE A 242 0.75 -5.30 -8.55
C PHE A 242 0.41 -3.97 -9.20
N TYR A 243 0.18 -3.97 -10.51
CA TYR A 243 -0.18 -2.76 -11.26
C TYR A 243 -1.59 -2.27 -10.92
N HIS A 244 -1.82 -0.97 -11.05
CA HIS A 244 -3.12 -0.34 -10.85
C HIS A 244 -3.38 0.80 -11.85
N GLY A 245 -4.49 1.52 -11.67
CA GLY A 245 -4.88 2.65 -12.50
C GLY A 245 -5.15 2.22 -13.94
N GLU A 246 -4.60 2.97 -14.89
CA GLU A 246 -4.78 2.75 -16.33
C GLU A 246 -3.81 1.70 -16.92
N HIS A 247 -2.96 1.09 -16.09
CA HIS A 247 -2.05 0.07 -16.58
C HIS A 247 -2.83 -1.13 -17.16
N PRO A 248 -2.43 -1.73 -18.31
CA PRO A 248 -3.16 -2.87 -18.92
C PRO A 248 -3.23 -4.13 -18.05
N LEU A 249 -2.40 -4.21 -17.02
CA LEU A 249 -2.40 -5.28 -16.00
C LEU A 249 -3.03 -4.83 -14.66
N SER A 250 -3.80 -3.74 -14.65
CA SER A 250 -4.57 -3.29 -13.49
C SER A 250 -5.68 -4.29 -13.20
N MET A 251 -5.60 -4.97 -12.06
CA MET A 251 -6.48 -6.09 -11.74
C MET A 251 -7.60 -5.71 -10.79
N LEU A 252 -8.78 -6.28 -11.06
CA LEU A 252 -9.84 -6.38 -10.07
C LEU A 252 -9.37 -7.31 -8.94
N HIS A 253 -9.37 -6.78 -7.72
CA HIS A 253 -8.85 -7.50 -6.56
C HIS A 253 -9.61 -7.19 -5.28
N GLU A 254 -9.48 -8.05 -4.28
CA GLU A 254 -10.08 -7.88 -2.95
C GLU A 254 -9.06 -8.19 -1.85
N GLY A 255 -9.29 -7.63 -0.66
CA GLY A 255 -8.82 -8.21 0.58
C GLY A 255 -9.90 -9.16 1.09
N SER A 256 -9.69 -10.47 0.92
CA SER A 256 -10.66 -11.49 1.30
C SER A 256 -10.99 -11.44 2.80
N LEU A 257 -12.12 -12.05 3.19
CA LEU A 257 -12.60 -12.03 4.56
C LEU A 257 -11.56 -12.63 5.52
N VAL A 258 -11.30 -11.95 6.64
CA VAL A 258 -10.51 -12.49 7.74
C VAL A 258 -11.41 -13.37 8.62
N SER A 259 -11.08 -14.65 8.75
CA SER A 259 -11.89 -15.60 9.53
C SER A 259 -11.37 -15.83 10.96
N ARG A 260 -10.09 -15.52 11.22
CA ARG A 260 -9.47 -15.56 12.55
C ARG A 260 -8.36 -14.52 12.62
N GLY A 261 -8.22 -13.86 13.77
CA GLY A 261 -7.06 -13.01 14.06
C GLY A 261 -7.17 -11.62 13.45
N VAL A 262 -6.04 -10.93 13.32
CA VAL A 262 -6.00 -9.55 12.83
C VAL A 262 -4.95 -9.41 11.73
N LYS A 263 -5.39 -8.98 10.55
CA LYS A 263 -4.48 -8.63 9.45
C LYS A 263 -4.18 -7.14 9.50
N THR A 264 -2.90 -6.78 9.54
CA THR A 264 -2.46 -5.38 9.44
C THR A 264 -1.46 -5.20 8.30
N ILE A 265 -1.74 -4.23 7.41
CA ILE A 265 -0.89 -3.92 6.25
C ILE A 265 -0.68 -2.42 6.10
N VAL A 266 0.45 -2.02 5.52
CA VAL A 266 0.64 -0.68 4.95
C VAL A 266 0.35 -0.76 3.46
N ARG A 267 -0.54 0.12 2.98
CA ARG A 267 -0.68 0.44 1.56
C ARG A 267 0.06 1.74 1.26
N SER A 268 1.03 1.66 0.37
CA SER A 268 1.63 2.78 -0.34
C SER A 268 1.56 2.49 -1.83
N ASP A 269 2.17 3.35 -2.64
CA ASP A 269 2.12 3.26 -4.08
C ASP A 269 3.52 3.53 -4.65
N VAL A 270 3.93 2.77 -5.65
CA VAL A 270 5.19 2.99 -6.38
C VAL A 270 4.95 4.08 -7.42
N LEU A 271 5.69 5.18 -7.28
CA LEU A 271 5.64 6.31 -8.18
C LEU A 271 6.54 6.05 -9.39
N TYR A 272 6.07 6.40 -10.57
CA TYR A 272 6.84 6.42 -11.81
C TYR A 272 6.77 7.82 -12.40
N THR A 273 7.86 8.29 -13.02
CA THR A 273 7.89 9.59 -13.70
C THR A 273 6.88 9.64 -14.84
N LEU A 274 6.32 10.80 -15.17
CA LEU A 274 5.55 10.99 -16.39
C LEU A 274 6.51 11.27 -17.56
N LEU A 275 6.45 10.46 -18.62
CA LEU A 275 7.25 10.75 -19.81
C LEU A 275 6.65 11.96 -20.55
N GLY A 276 7.46 12.99 -20.85
CA GLY A 276 7.06 14.11 -21.71
C GLY A 276 6.63 15.42 -21.03
N ARG A 277 6.77 15.57 -19.70
CA ARG A 277 6.72 16.91 -19.06
C ARG A 277 8.13 17.44 -18.85
N THR A 278 8.68 18.11 -19.86
CA THR A 278 9.56 19.26 -19.57
C THR A 278 8.70 20.24 -18.79
N LEU A 279 9.01 20.47 -17.51
CA LEU A 279 8.41 21.60 -16.81
C LEU A 279 8.74 22.86 -17.65
N PRO A 280 7.75 23.67 -18.07
CA PRO A 280 8.06 24.97 -18.62
C PRO A 280 8.81 25.75 -17.55
N ASP A 281 9.95 26.34 -17.90
CA ASP A 281 10.59 27.33 -17.05
C ASP A 281 9.54 28.37 -16.64
N GLY A 282 9.21 28.41 -15.34
CA GLY A 282 8.43 29.44 -14.67
C GLY A 282 7.09 29.85 -15.31
N ASP A 283 5.97 29.29 -14.85
CA ASP A 283 5.00 30.08 -14.09
C ASP A 283 3.92 29.19 -13.44
N SER A 284 3.54 29.56 -12.24
CA SER A 284 2.55 28.88 -11.41
C SER A 284 1.13 29.11 -11.96
N ALA A 285 0.56 28.11 -12.63
CA ALA A 285 -0.89 27.97 -12.75
C ALA A 285 -1.29 26.49 -12.79
N ALA A 286 -1.80 25.98 -11.68
CA ALA A 286 -2.41 24.66 -11.61
C ALA A 286 -3.59 24.57 -12.59
N LEU A 287 -3.50 23.69 -13.58
CA LEU A 287 -4.63 23.36 -14.45
C LEU A 287 -5.67 22.58 -13.63
N PRO A 288 -6.97 22.89 -13.79
CA PRO A 288 -8.02 22.28 -12.98
C PRO A 288 -8.13 20.77 -13.24
N LEU A 289 -8.27 20.03 -12.14
CA LEU A 289 -8.52 18.60 -12.08
C LEU A 289 -9.90 18.30 -12.68
N GLU A 290 -9.96 17.68 -13.87
CA GLU A 290 -11.20 17.01 -14.30
C GLU A 290 -11.36 15.72 -13.49
N GLN A 291 -12.42 15.64 -12.68
CA GLN A 291 -12.82 14.39 -12.04
C GLN A 291 -13.42 13.45 -13.11
N PRO A 292 -13.07 12.15 -13.10
CA PRO A 292 -13.74 11.20 -13.97
C PRO A 292 -15.25 11.15 -13.63
N PRO A 293 -16.12 10.99 -14.63
CA PRO A 293 -17.57 11.00 -14.46
C PRO A 293 -18.05 9.91 -13.49
N ARG A 294 -19.06 10.24 -12.69
CA ARG A 294 -19.52 9.46 -11.53
C ARG A 294 -20.50 8.32 -11.82
N ASP A 295 -20.84 8.06 -13.09
CA ASP A 295 -21.91 7.12 -13.41
C ASP A 295 -21.41 6.03 -14.36
N GLU A 296 -21.22 4.81 -13.82
CA GLU A 296 -21.55 3.53 -14.45
C GLU A 296 -21.23 2.35 -13.50
N LEU A 297 -22.00 2.26 -12.42
CA LEU A 297 -22.24 1.01 -11.70
C LEU A 297 -23.74 0.93 -11.40
N ARG A 298 -24.49 0.45 -12.38
CA ARG A 298 -25.80 -0.19 -12.19
C ARG A 298 -25.66 -1.67 -12.51
#